data_AF-A0A2E7UBN0-F1
#
_entry.id   AF-A0A2E7UBN0-F1
#
_cell.length_a   1.000
_cell.length_b   1.000
_cell.length_c   1.000
_cell.angle_alpha   90.00
_cell.angle_beta   90.00
_cell.angle_gamma   90.00
#
_symmetry.space_group_name_H-M   'P 1'
#
loop_
_entity.id
_entity.type
_entity.pdbx_description
1 polymer ?
#
loop_
_entity_poly.entity_id
_entity_poly.type
_entity_poly.pdbx_seq_one_letter_code
_entity_poly.pdbx_strand_id
1 'polypeptide(L)'
;MNRFSHFLAIDWSGAKGARHKGIALAIADAKGGPPRLIERDRGWSREGVLAFLRHDLPPDTLAGIDLGMSLPFTDCGAFFPGWKHSPPDVKSLWTLIDTLCAGDPNLEAGGALRHPEVARYFRHGRGEEGDLFHAPDAASREGRFRLAEHTQRAMGCRPVSNFNLVGAAQVGKSSLTGMRLLHRLDGALPVWPVDPLPRAGSVLVEIYTALASLEALPAHRGRKIRDFGLLDEALRAIGSDPTGTTGAVDDHSSDALLTAAWLRHVGEDGALWTPRGLTKRIARTEGWTFGAR
;
A
#
# COMPACT_ATOMS: atom_id res chain seq x y z
N MET A 1 -1.61 25.28 -12.67
CA MET A 1 -1.76 24.03 -13.45
C MET A 1 -1.57 22.91 -12.46
N ASN A 2 -2.53 22.00 -12.36
CA ASN A 2 -2.37 20.82 -11.51
C ASN A 2 -1.36 19.88 -12.17
N ARG A 3 -0.53 19.25 -11.35
CA ARG A 3 0.49 18.30 -11.79
C ARG A 3 -0.15 17.03 -12.35
N PHE A 4 -1.23 16.57 -11.75
CA PHE A 4 -1.88 15.31 -12.10
C PHE A 4 -3.22 15.56 -12.80
N SER A 5 -3.49 14.74 -13.82
CA SER A 5 -4.78 14.71 -14.53
C SER A 5 -5.68 13.57 -14.03
N HIS A 6 -5.07 12.54 -13.45
CA HIS A 6 -5.78 11.34 -13.00
C HIS A 6 -5.29 10.91 -11.61
N PHE A 7 -6.18 10.27 -10.86
CA PHE A 7 -5.90 9.79 -9.51
C PHE A 7 -6.39 8.36 -9.40
N LEU A 8 -5.45 7.41 -9.33
CA LEU A 8 -5.73 5.99 -9.28
C LEU A 8 -5.50 5.49 -7.85
N ALA A 9 -6.47 4.79 -7.28
CA ALA A 9 -6.28 4.01 -6.07
C ALA A 9 -6.39 2.51 -6.38
N ILE A 10 -5.47 1.75 -5.80
CA ILE A 10 -5.37 0.29 -5.93
C ILE A 10 -5.45 -0.28 -4.52
N ASP A 11 -6.59 -0.89 -4.18
CA ASP A 11 -6.63 -1.78 -3.03
C ASP A 11 -5.96 -3.11 -3.40
N TRP A 12 -5.10 -3.64 -2.51
CA TRP A 12 -4.17 -4.71 -2.85
C TRP A 12 -4.32 -5.94 -1.96
N SER A 13 -4.21 -7.12 -2.57
CA SER A 13 -4.31 -8.39 -1.87
C SER A 13 -3.03 -9.20 -1.92
N GLY A 14 -2.56 -9.62 -0.75
CA GLY A 14 -1.53 -10.66 -0.59
C GLY A 14 -2.07 -12.09 -0.54
N ALA A 15 -3.36 -12.30 -0.86
CA ALA A 15 -3.96 -13.63 -0.83
C ALA A 15 -3.33 -14.56 -1.88
N LYS A 16 -3.38 -15.88 -1.65
CA LYS A 16 -2.94 -16.89 -2.62
C LYS A 16 -3.93 -16.97 -3.79
N GLY A 17 -3.43 -17.23 -5.00
CA GLY A 17 -4.26 -17.49 -6.18
C GLY A 17 -3.96 -16.56 -7.35
N ALA A 18 -4.54 -16.90 -8.50
CA ALA A 18 -4.31 -16.19 -9.76
C ALA A 18 -5.10 -14.88 -9.88
N ARG A 19 -6.25 -14.79 -9.20
CA ARG A 19 -7.15 -13.62 -9.24
C ARG A 19 -7.75 -13.37 -7.87
N HIS A 20 -8.01 -12.10 -7.59
CA HIS A 20 -8.33 -11.65 -6.24
C HIS A 20 -9.60 -10.81 -6.24
N LYS A 21 -10.56 -11.18 -5.38
CA LYS A 21 -11.70 -10.32 -5.04
C LYS A 21 -11.27 -9.08 -4.25
N GLY A 22 -10.16 -9.19 -3.51
CA GLY A 22 -9.58 -8.10 -2.73
C GLY A 22 -8.57 -7.25 -3.49
N ILE A 23 -8.64 -7.22 -4.81
CA ILE A 23 -7.93 -6.21 -5.60
C ILE A 23 -8.99 -5.40 -6.35
N ALA A 24 -9.07 -4.11 -6.02
CA ALA A 24 -9.98 -3.15 -6.64
C ALA A 24 -9.18 -1.95 -7.13
N LEU A 25 -9.49 -1.49 -8.34
CA LEU A 25 -8.88 -0.32 -8.95
C LEU A 25 -9.97 0.72 -9.18
N ALA A 26 -9.75 1.95 -8.75
CA ALA A 26 -10.65 3.06 -9.00
C ALA A 26 -9.88 4.30 -9.44
N ILE A 27 -10.48 5.09 -10.32
CA ILE A 27 -9.88 6.29 -10.89
C ILE A 27 -10.80 7.51 -10.76
N ALA A 28 -10.22 8.66 -10.40
CA ALA A 28 -10.86 9.96 -10.41
C ALA A 28 -10.17 10.89 -11.42
N ASP A 29 -10.96 11.74 -12.09
CA ASP A 29 -10.49 12.71 -13.07
C ASP A 29 -10.30 14.09 -12.41
N ALA A 30 -9.21 14.79 -12.72
CA ALA A 30 -8.94 16.14 -12.21
C ALA A 30 -10.02 17.16 -12.60
N LYS A 31 -10.76 16.93 -13.69
CA LYS A 31 -11.85 17.80 -14.16
C LYS A 31 -13.14 17.67 -13.34
N GLY A 32 -13.21 16.74 -12.39
CA GLY A 32 -14.38 16.51 -11.54
C GLY A 32 -15.12 15.22 -11.88
N GLY A 33 -16.37 15.09 -11.44
CA GLY A 33 -17.13 13.85 -11.57
C GLY A 33 -16.82 12.81 -10.47
N PRO A 34 -17.66 11.77 -10.38
CA PRO A 34 -17.46 10.70 -9.40
C PRO A 34 -16.25 9.84 -9.77
N PRO A 35 -15.54 9.28 -8.76
CA PRO A 35 -14.58 8.21 -9.02
C PRO A 35 -15.30 6.99 -9.62
N ARG A 36 -14.59 6.23 -10.45
CA ARG A 36 -15.13 5.03 -11.13
C ARG A 36 -14.23 3.84 -10.93
N LEU A 37 -14.83 2.67 -10.75
CA LEU A 37 -14.10 1.39 -10.76
C LEU A 37 -13.56 1.10 -12.16
N ILE A 38 -12.36 0.54 -12.24
CA ILE A 38 -11.80 -0.03 -13.45
C ILE A 38 -12.12 -1.52 -13.45
N GLU A 39 -13.12 -1.88 -14.24
CA GLU A 39 -13.62 -3.25 -14.32
C GLU A 39 -12.70 -4.17 -15.14
N ARG A 40 -12.77 -5.46 -14.81
CA ARG A 40 -12.08 -6.54 -15.51
C ARG A 40 -12.95 -7.79 -15.40
N ASP A 41 -13.30 -8.42 -16.51
CA ASP A 41 -14.33 -9.49 -16.58
C ASP A 41 -14.19 -10.63 -15.55
N ARG A 42 -12.97 -10.93 -15.12
CA ARG A 42 -12.68 -12.02 -14.16
C ARG A 42 -12.03 -11.53 -12.86
N GLY A 43 -12.11 -10.23 -12.57
CA GLY A 43 -11.37 -9.58 -11.49
C GLY A 43 -9.88 -9.43 -11.79
N TRP A 44 -9.15 -8.79 -10.88
CA TRP A 44 -7.74 -8.46 -11.07
C TRP A 44 -6.80 -9.60 -10.65
N SER A 45 -5.78 -9.84 -11.46
CA SER A 45 -4.56 -10.56 -11.06
C SER A 45 -3.45 -9.56 -10.76
N ARG A 46 -2.46 -9.95 -9.97
CA ARG A 46 -1.32 -9.08 -9.64
C ARG A 46 -0.47 -8.77 -10.87
N GLU A 47 -0.28 -9.74 -11.76
CA GLU A 47 0.32 -9.50 -13.09
C GLU A 47 -0.55 -8.59 -13.96
N GLY A 48 -1.88 -8.67 -13.80
CA GLY A 48 -2.81 -7.80 -14.51
C GLY A 48 -2.65 -6.34 -14.09
N VAL A 49 -2.53 -6.08 -12.79
CA VAL A 49 -2.23 -4.75 -12.25
C VAL A 49 -0.86 -4.27 -12.72
N LEU A 50 0.16 -5.13 -12.68
CA LEU A 50 1.49 -4.79 -13.21
C LEU A 50 1.43 -4.37 -14.69
N ALA A 51 0.75 -5.16 -15.53
CA ALA A 51 0.58 -4.83 -16.95
C ALA A 51 -0.16 -3.50 -17.14
N PHE A 52 -1.24 -3.27 -16.38
CA PHE A 52 -1.98 -2.02 -16.41
C PHE A 52 -1.09 -0.82 -16.05
N LEU A 53 -0.33 -0.91 -14.96
CA LEU A 53 0.59 0.16 -14.53
C LEU A 53 1.69 0.45 -15.56
N ARG A 54 2.16 -0.55 -16.32
CA ARG A 54 3.21 -0.38 -17.32
C ARG A 54 2.71 0.11 -18.68
N HIS A 55 1.48 -0.24 -19.06
CA HIS A 55 1.05 -0.12 -20.45
C HIS A 55 -0.26 0.66 -20.64
N ASP A 56 -1.15 0.63 -19.65
CA ASP A 56 -2.50 1.17 -19.76
C ASP A 56 -2.77 2.34 -18.80
N LEU A 57 -1.79 2.69 -17.95
CA LEU A 57 -1.91 3.78 -17.00
C LEU A 57 -2.07 5.11 -17.75
N PRO A 58 -3.13 5.88 -17.47
CA PRO A 58 -3.26 7.21 -18.06
C PRO A 58 -2.04 8.10 -17.72
N PRO A 59 -1.65 9.02 -18.61
CA PRO A 59 -0.57 9.95 -18.31
C PRO A 59 -0.94 10.86 -17.13
N ASP A 60 0.09 11.40 -16.48
CA ASP A 60 -0.03 12.31 -15.35
C ASP A 60 -0.94 11.77 -14.23
N THR A 61 -0.77 10.49 -13.89
CA THR A 61 -1.52 9.81 -12.84
C THR A 61 -0.77 9.82 -11.51
N LEU A 62 -1.43 10.25 -10.44
CA LEU A 62 -1.04 9.91 -9.07
C LEU A 62 -1.64 8.54 -8.73
N ALA A 63 -0.82 7.50 -8.70
CA ALA A 63 -1.24 6.12 -8.43
C ALA A 63 -0.92 5.73 -6.98
N GLY A 64 -1.93 5.61 -6.12
CA GLY A 64 -1.79 5.05 -4.79
C GLY A 64 -2.03 3.54 -4.79
N ILE A 65 -1.18 2.77 -4.11
CA ILE A 65 -1.39 1.34 -3.86
C ILE A 65 -1.36 1.02 -2.36
N ASP A 66 -2.38 0.30 -1.86
CA ASP A 66 -2.55 -0.03 -0.43
C ASP A 66 -1.75 -1.27 -0.03
N LEU A 67 -0.43 -1.09 0.11
CA LEU A 67 0.49 -2.13 0.59
C LEU A 67 1.70 -1.52 1.28
N GLY A 68 2.37 -2.27 2.15
CA GLY A 68 3.67 -1.87 2.68
C GLY A 68 4.77 -2.07 1.63
N MET A 69 5.37 -0.99 1.12
CA MET A 69 6.43 -1.08 0.12
C MET A 69 7.76 -1.59 0.70
N SER A 70 7.92 -1.62 2.03
CA SER A 70 9.15 -2.06 2.69
C SER A 70 8.89 -2.72 4.04
N LEU A 71 9.96 -3.16 4.70
CA LEU A 71 9.98 -3.66 6.07
C LEU A 71 10.61 -2.62 7.03
N PRO A 72 10.34 -2.71 8.33
CA PRO A 72 11.04 -1.93 9.36
C PRO A 72 12.57 -2.02 9.23
N PHE A 73 13.26 -0.89 9.34
CA PHE A 73 14.72 -0.80 9.23
C PHE A 73 15.33 0.08 10.31
N THR A 74 14.77 1.28 10.53
CA THR A 74 15.34 2.34 11.36
C THR A 74 15.49 1.95 12.82
N ASP A 75 14.59 1.12 13.32
CA ASP A 75 14.54 0.63 14.70
C ASP A 75 15.75 -0.23 15.07
N CYS A 76 16.19 -1.11 14.16
CA CYS A 76 17.28 -2.06 14.41
C CYS A 76 18.48 -1.89 13.46
N GLY A 77 18.45 -0.91 12.56
CA GLY A 77 19.49 -0.65 11.57
C GLY A 77 19.57 -1.66 10.41
N ALA A 78 18.59 -2.55 10.27
CA ALA A 78 18.51 -3.57 9.22
C ALA A 78 17.08 -4.10 9.08
N PHE A 79 16.70 -4.58 7.90
CA PHE A 79 15.43 -5.30 7.72
C PHE A 79 15.41 -6.61 8.51
N PHE A 80 16.55 -7.32 8.51
CA PHE A 80 16.73 -8.63 9.14
C PHE A 80 17.97 -8.59 10.06
N PRO A 81 17.86 -8.00 11.27
CA PRO A 81 18.99 -7.80 12.18
C PRO A 81 19.72 -9.09 12.55
N GLY A 82 21.05 -9.10 12.38
CA GLY A 82 21.89 -10.27 12.63
C GLY A 82 22.10 -11.16 11.42
N TRP A 83 21.35 -10.98 10.33
CA TRP A 83 21.59 -11.71 9.08
C TRP A 83 22.58 -10.96 8.18
N LYS A 84 23.72 -11.60 7.87
CA LYS A 84 24.80 -11.02 7.05
C LYS A 84 24.34 -10.56 5.65
N HIS A 85 23.31 -11.20 5.11
CA HIS A 85 22.76 -10.88 3.78
C HIS A 85 21.54 -9.96 3.84
N SER A 86 21.27 -9.31 4.98
CA SER A 86 20.20 -8.32 5.07
C SER A 86 20.44 -7.19 4.04
N PRO A 87 19.42 -6.84 3.22
CA PRO A 87 19.60 -5.84 2.19
C PRO A 87 19.83 -4.43 2.79
N PRO A 88 20.69 -3.59 2.19
CA PRO A 88 21.02 -2.28 2.73
C PRO A 88 19.95 -1.21 2.46
N ASP A 89 19.06 -1.46 1.49
CA ASP A 89 18.01 -0.53 1.07
C ASP A 89 16.79 -1.25 0.46
N VAL A 90 15.73 -0.49 0.22
CA VAL A 90 14.42 -1.00 -0.20
C VAL A 90 14.46 -1.64 -1.60
N LYS A 91 15.26 -1.12 -2.54
CA LYS A 91 15.39 -1.73 -3.87
C LYS A 91 16.12 -3.07 -3.82
N SER A 92 17.15 -3.16 -2.96
CA SER A 92 17.84 -4.42 -2.68
C SER A 92 16.91 -5.42 -1.96
N LEU A 93 16.03 -4.94 -1.08
CA LEU A 93 14.99 -5.77 -0.46
C LEU A 93 14.01 -6.31 -1.50
N TRP A 94 13.51 -5.47 -2.40
CA TRP A 94 12.62 -5.92 -3.48
C TRP A 94 13.26 -6.99 -4.35
N THR A 95 14.52 -6.79 -4.72
CA THR A 95 15.31 -7.75 -5.50
C THR A 95 15.48 -9.08 -4.76
N LEU A 96 15.80 -9.04 -3.46
CA LEU A 96 15.93 -10.23 -2.62
C LEU A 96 14.61 -11.00 -2.55
N ILE A 97 13.51 -10.33 -2.20
CA ILE A 97 12.19 -10.97 -2.08
C ILE A 97 11.77 -11.58 -3.41
N ASP A 98 11.99 -10.88 -4.52
CA ASP A 98 11.62 -11.42 -5.83
C ASP A 98 12.46 -12.63 -6.23
N THR A 99 13.76 -12.59 -5.96
CA THR A 99 14.69 -13.71 -6.22
C THR A 99 14.26 -14.95 -5.44
N LEU A 100 13.97 -14.80 -4.14
CA LEU A 100 13.51 -15.91 -3.30
C LEU A 100 12.18 -16.52 -3.78
N CYS A 101 11.37 -15.74 -4.49
CA CYS A 101 10.06 -16.13 -4.98
C CYS A 101 10.04 -16.41 -6.49
N ALA A 102 11.20 -16.57 -7.15
CA ALA A 102 11.27 -16.73 -8.61
C ALA A 102 10.42 -17.90 -9.15
N GLY A 103 10.30 -18.98 -8.37
CA GLY A 103 9.47 -20.15 -8.70
C GLY A 103 8.00 -20.06 -8.26
N ASP A 104 7.60 -18.99 -7.58
CA ASP A 104 6.22 -18.85 -7.11
C ASP A 104 5.31 -18.26 -8.19
N PRO A 105 4.15 -18.87 -8.48
CA PRO A 105 3.21 -18.38 -9.49
C PRO A 105 2.48 -17.11 -9.01
N ASN A 106 1.81 -16.42 -9.93
CA ASN A 106 0.86 -15.33 -9.62
C ASN A 106 1.47 -14.17 -8.81
N LEU A 107 2.78 -13.92 -8.90
CA LEU A 107 3.52 -13.01 -8.01
C LEU A 107 3.43 -13.35 -6.50
N GLU A 108 3.12 -14.59 -6.09
CA GLU A 108 3.07 -15.03 -4.68
C GLU A 108 4.40 -14.87 -3.92
N ALA A 109 4.37 -14.85 -2.59
CA ALA A 109 5.58 -14.64 -1.78
C ALA A 109 5.94 -15.84 -0.88
N GLY A 110 5.56 -17.04 -1.28
CA GLY A 110 5.80 -18.26 -0.51
C GLY A 110 7.29 -18.61 -0.38
N GLY A 111 8.11 -18.36 -1.40
CA GLY A 111 9.53 -18.66 -1.41
C GLY A 111 10.30 -17.86 -0.36
N ALA A 112 10.02 -16.56 -0.24
CA ALA A 112 10.55 -15.72 0.83
C ALA A 112 10.15 -16.25 2.23
N LEU A 113 8.90 -16.69 2.39
CA LEU A 113 8.41 -17.23 3.66
C LEU A 113 8.91 -18.64 3.99
N ARG A 114 9.43 -19.39 3.00
CA ARG A 114 10.11 -20.67 3.20
C ARG A 114 11.61 -20.52 3.39
N HIS A 115 12.18 -19.35 3.14
CA HIS A 115 13.62 -19.12 3.29
C HIS A 115 14.01 -19.19 4.79
N PRO A 116 14.96 -20.05 5.18
CA PRO A 116 15.27 -20.34 6.59
C PRO A 116 15.56 -19.11 7.43
N GLU A 117 16.26 -18.11 6.89
CA GLU A 117 16.56 -16.88 7.63
C GLU A 117 15.41 -15.88 7.61
N VAL A 118 14.67 -15.75 6.51
CA VAL A 118 13.64 -14.70 6.39
C VAL A 118 12.42 -15.10 7.23
N ALA A 119 12.06 -16.38 7.23
CA ALA A 119 10.93 -16.92 7.99
C ALA A 119 11.01 -16.60 9.50
N ARG A 120 12.22 -16.51 10.05
CA ARG A 120 12.47 -16.22 11.48
C ARG A 120 11.97 -14.85 11.93
N TYR A 121 11.79 -13.91 11.00
CA TYR A 121 11.33 -12.56 11.32
C TYR A 121 9.82 -12.37 11.18
N PHE A 122 9.08 -13.39 10.75
CA PHE A 122 7.64 -13.27 10.51
C PHE A 122 6.82 -14.03 11.56
N ARG A 123 5.66 -13.49 11.91
CA ARG A 123 4.63 -14.25 12.61
C ARG A 123 3.82 -15.03 11.59
N HIS A 124 3.86 -16.34 11.67
CA HIS A 124 3.18 -17.27 10.77
C HIS A 124 1.80 -17.66 11.32
N GLY A 125 1.00 -18.33 10.49
CA GLY A 125 -0.30 -18.85 10.91
C GLY A 125 -0.17 -20.00 11.91
N ARG A 126 -1.30 -20.38 12.52
CA ARG A 126 -1.42 -21.62 13.35
C ARG A 126 -0.54 -21.65 14.60
N GLY A 127 -0.16 -20.49 15.13
CA GLY A 127 0.62 -20.39 16.37
C GLY A 127 2.14 -20.46 16.15
N GLU A 128 2.59 -20.54 14.91
CA GLU A 128 4.02 -20.45 14.58
C GLU A 128 4.47 -18.99 14.53
N GLU A 129 5.47 -18.64 15.32
CA GLU A 129 6.09 -17.31 15.31
C GLU A 129 7.59 -17.50 15.14
N GLY A 130 8.19 -16.76 14.19
CA GLY A 130 9.62 -16.79 14.01
C GLY A 130 10.34 -16.28 15.26
N ASP A 131 11.46 -16.90 15.60
CA ASP A 131 12.24 -16.63 16.81
C ASP A 131 12.87 -15.21 16.83
N LEU A 132 12.89 -14.52 15.69
CA LEU A 132 13.35 -13.14 15.50
C LEU A 132 12.22 -12.18 15.11
N PHE A 133 10.95 -12.56 15.27
CA PHE A 133 9.80 -11.69 14.98
C PHE A 133 9.79 -10.43 15.86
N HIS A 134 10.23 -10.57 17.11
CA HIS A 134 10.40 -9.45 18.03
C HIS A 134 11.86 -8.96 18.02
N ALA A 135 12.04 -7.64 18.03
CA ALA A 135 13.32 -7.06 18.40
C ALA A 135 13.65 -7.42 19.88
N PRO A 136 14.94 -7.54 20.26
CA PRO A 136 15.32 -7.88 21.63
C PRO A 136 14.69 -6.96 22.69
N ASP A 137 14.60 -5.66 22.39
CA ASP A 137 14.04 -4.63 23.29
C ASP A 137 12.62 -4.19 22.88
N ALA A 138 11.85 -5.07 22.24
CA ALA A 138 10.54 -4.73 21.71
C ALA A 138 9.57 -4.27 22.82
N ALA A 139 9.05 -3.05 22.69
CA ALA A 139 8.06 -2.48 23.62
C ALA A 139 6.68 -3.16 23.55
N SER A 140 6.39 -3.90 22.46
CA SER A 140 5.15 -4.65 22.30
C SER A 140 5.37 -5.96 21.56
N ARG A 141 4.36 -6.84 21.64
CA ARG A 141 4.32 -8.12 20.92
C ARG A 141 3.72 -7.97 19.51
N GLU A 142 3.68 -6.78 18.93
CA GLU A 142 3.03 -6.56 17.63
C GLU A 142 3.97 -6.80 16.44
N GLY A 143 5.25 -7.01 16.70
CA GLY A 143 6.31 -6.98 15.70
C GLY A 143 6.86 -5.58 15.52
N ARG A 144 7.83 -5.45 14.62
CA ARG A 144 8.50 -4.18 14.32
C ARG A 144 7.66 -3.31 13.38
N PHE A 145 7.81 -2.00 13.46
CA PHE A 145 7.10 -1.02 12.64
C PHE A 145 8.10 -0.08 11.94
N ARG A 146 7.79 0.33 10.71
CA ARG A 146 8.46 1.47 10.06
C ARG A 146 8.03 2.75 10.75
N LEU A 147 8.78 3.83 10.53
CA LEU A 147 8.37 5.14 11.01
C LEU A 147 6.99 5.55 10.46
N ALA A 148 6.69 5.18 9.21
CA ALA A 148 5.39 5.45 8.59
C ALA A 148 4.22 4.87 9.40
N GLU A 149 4.31 3.62 9.87
CA GLU A 149 3.25 3.03 10.71
C GLU A 149 3.11 3.71 12.08
N HIS A 150 4.20 4.17 12.68
CA HIS A 150 4.12 4.99 13.89
C HIS A 150 3.40 6.32 13.64
N THR A 151 3.68 6.98 12.52
CA THR A 151 2.98 8.21 12.13
C THR A 151 1.49 7.96 11.85
N GLN A 152 1.17 6.89 11.12
CA GLN A 152 -0.23 6.47 10.90
C GLN A 152 -0.96 6.24 12.24
N ARG A 153 -0.33 5.58 13.23
CA ARG A 153 -0.91 5.38 14.57
C ARG A 153 -1.20 6.71 15.26
N ALA A 154 -0.30 7.68 15.18
CA ALA A 154 -0.49 9.00 15.77
C ALA A 154 -1.68 9.75 15.15
N MET A 155 -1.99 9.48 13.87
CA MET A 155 -3.18 9.98 13.17
C MET A 155 -4.47 9.19 13.48
N GLY A 156 -4.40 8.16 14.33
CA GLY A 156 -5.53 7.32 14.70
C GLY A 156 -5.73 6.08 13.83
N CYS A 157 -4.86 5.80 12.86
CA CYS A 157 -4.89 4.52 12.15
C CYS A 157 -4.52 3.35 13.06
N ARG A 158 -4.78 2.12 12.60
CA ARG A 158 -4.45 0.89 13.33
C ARG A 158 -3.60 -0.05 12.46
N PRO A 159 -2.39 0.36 12.06
CA PRO A 159 -1.53 -0.48 11.26
C PRO A 159 -1.05 -1.70 12.02
N VAL A 160 -0.77 -2.74 11.24
CA VAL A 160 -0.21 -4.01 11.67
C VAL A 160 1.19 -4.15 11.07
N SER A 161 2.10 -4.81 11.79
CA SER A 161 3.48 -4.96 11.32
C SER A 161 3.53 -5.68 9.97
N ASN A 162 4.37 -5.22 9.05
CA ASN A 162 4.63 -5.89 7.77
C ASN A 162 5.31 -7.27 7.95
N PHE A 163 5.70 -7.64 9.17
CA PHE A 163 6.14 -8.99 9.52
C PHE A 163 5.00 -9.94 9.94
N ASN A 164 3.77 -9.45 10.09
CA ASN A 164 2.64 -10.26 10.54
C ASN A 164 1.87 -10.90 9.37
N LEU A 165 1.76 -12.23 9.38
CA LEU A 165 1.05 -13.02 8.36
C LEU A 165 -0.29 -13.59 8.87
N VAL A 166 -0.75 -13.16 10.05
CA VAL A 166 -1.89 -13.74 10.78
C VAL A 166 -3.09 -12.81 10.80
N GLY A 167 -4.29 -13.41 10.79
CA GLY A 167 -5.56 -12.71 10.98
C GLY A 167 -6.08 -12.07 9.70
N ALA A 168 -7.15 -11.28 9.82
CA ALA A 168 -7.75 -10.57 8.68
C ALA A 168 -6.79 -9.52 8.07
N ALA A 169 -5.78 -9.08 8.84
CA ALA A 169 -4.77 -8.11 8.43
C ALA A 169 -3.44 -8.79 8.08
N GLN A 170 -3.43 -9.76 7.15
CA GLN A 170 -2.20 -10.41 6.63
C GLN A 170 -1.34 -9.45 5.80
N VAL A 171 -1.05 -8.27 6.34
CA VAL A 171 -0.34 -7.17 5.69
C VAL A 171 1.08 -7.56 5.28
N GLY A 172 1.71 -8.53 5.95
CA GLY A 172 3.01 -9.02 5.53
C GLY A 172 3.00 -9.74 4.19
N LYS A 173 1.95 -10.52 3.87
CA LYS A 173 1.81 -11.10 2.52
C LYS A 173 1.52 -10.02 1.49
N SER A 174 0.66 -9.06 1.83
CA SER A 174 0.36 -7.90 0.97
C SER A 174 1.66 -7.17 0.61
N SER A 175 2.47 -6.85 1.61
CA SER A 175 3.76 -6.17 1.46
C SER A 175 4.73 -6.98 0.59
N LEU A 176 4.99 -8.24 0.91
CA LEU A 176 5.95 -9.07 0.15
C LEU A 176 5.54 -9.24 -1.32
N THR A 177 4.26 -9.46 -1.59
CA THR A 177 3.76 -9.58 -2.97
C THR A 177 3.77 -8.23 -3.71
N GLY A 178 3.54 -7.14 -2.99
CA GLY A 178 3.73 -5.78 -3.46
C GLY A 178 5.16 -5.50 -3.88
N MET A 179 6.15 -5.84 -3.05
CA MET A 179 7.57 -5.69 -3.35
C MET A 179 7.96 -6.41 -4.65
N ARG A 180 7.39 -7.59 -4.91
CA ARG A 180 7.60 -8.29 -6.19
C ARG A 180 7.03 -7.53 -7.39
N LEU A 181 5.86 -6.91 -7.25
CA LEU A 181 5.28 -6.04 -8.30
C LEU A 181 6.15 -4.80 -8.49
N LEU A 182 6.55 -4.13 -7.41
CA LEU A 182 7.37 -2.91 -7.46
C LEU A 182 8.73 -3.17 -8.10
N HIS A 183 9.37 -4.32 -7.80
CA HIS A 183 10.58 -4.74 -8.50
C HIS A 183 10.35 -4.87 -10.01
N ARG A 184 9.27 -5.56 -10.40
CA ARG A 184 8.94 -5.83 -11.81
C ARG A 184 8.38 -4.64 -12.57
N LEU A 185 8.06 -3.52 -11.91
CA LEU A 185 7.85 -2.26 -12.63
C LEU A 185 9.12 -1.84 -13.37
N ASP A 186 10.30 -2.21 -12.85
CA ASP A 186 11.59 -2.07 -13.53
C ASP A 186 11.82 -0.66 -14.11
N GLY A 187 11.51 0.36 -13.29
CA GLY A 187 11.66 1.76 -13.66
C GLY A 187 10.58 2.32 -14.61
N ALA A 188 9.58 1.53 -15.02
CA ALA A 188 8.50 2.00 -15.90
C ALA A 188 7.62 3.08 -15.24
N LEU A 189 7.52 3.08 -13.91
CA LEU A 189 6.78 4.06 -13.11
C LEU A 189 7.59 4.39 -11.85
N PRO A 190 7.98 5.66 -11.61
CA PRO A 190 8.71 6.04 -10.40
C PRO A 190 7.89 5.75 -9.13
N VAL A 191 8.52 5.17 -8.12
CA VAL A 191 7.89 4.84 -6.83
C VAL A 191 8.36 5.82 -5.76
N TRP A 192 7.56 6.83 -5.43
CA TRP A 192 7.92 7.78 -4.39
C TRP A 192 7.70 7.17 -2.98
N PRO A 193 8.59 7.42 -2.00
CA PRO A 193 9.80 8.27 -2.06
C PRO A 193 11.10 7.51 -2.38
N VAL A 194 11.01 6.22 -2.72
CA VAL A 194 12.17 5.39 -3.06
C VAL A 194 12.91 5.97 -4.27
N ASP A 195 12.14 6.34 -5.28
CA ASP A 195 12.55 7.17 -6.39
C ASP A 195 12.20 8.64 -6.10
N PRO A 196 12.99 9.60 -6.63
CA PRO A 196 12.63 11.01 -6.58
C PRO A 196 11.27 11.26 -7.24
N LEU A 197 10.48 12.19 -6.69
CA LEU A 197 9.28 12.69 -7.35
C LEU A 197 9.66 13.29 -8.72
N PRO A 198 9.17 12.77 -9.86
CA PRO A 198 9.55 13.29 -11.17
C PRO A 198 9.03 14.72 -11.34
N ARG A 199 9.57 15.52 -12.28
CA ARG A 199 9.07 16.90 -12.49
C ARG A 199 7.69 16.96 -13.15
N ALA A 200 7.38 15.98 -13.99
CA ALA A 200 6.11 15.80 -14.68
C ALA A 200 5.86 14.29 -14.86
N GLY A 201 4.65 13.90 -15.27
CA GLY A 201 4.29 12.51 -15.46
C GLY A 201 3.80 11.80 -14.21
N SER A 202 3.42 10.55 -14.41
CA SER A 202 2.84 9.69 -13.38
C SER A 202 3.85 9.31 -12.29
N VAL A 203 3.34 9.05 -11.09
CA VAL A 203 4.11 8.55 -9.95
C VAL A 203 3.27 7.57 -9.15
N LEU A 204 3.91 6.54 -8.62
CA LEU A 204 3.31 5.61 -7.68
C LEU A 204 3.68 5.97 -6.24
N VAL A 205 2.71 5.91 -5.33
CA VAL A 205 2.89 6.09 -3.89
C VAL A 205 2.26 4.92 -3.14
N GLU A 206 2.84 4.56 -1.99
CA GLU A 206 2.12 3.75 -1.00
C GLU A 206 1.03 4.61 -0.35
N ILE A 207 -0.15 4.04 -0.17
CA ILE A 207 -1.27 4.64 0.57
C ILE A 207 -1.70 3.72 1.71
N TYR A 208 -2.52 4.26 2.60
CA TYR A 208 -3.33 3.48 3.52
C TYR A 208 -4.76 3.98 3.40
N THR A 209 -5.64 3.16 2.82
CA THR A 209 -7.06 3.49 2.53
C THR A 209 -7.81 4.05 3.75
N ALA A 210 -7.44 3.62 4.96
CA ALA A 210 -7.98 4.15 6.21
C ALA A 210 -7.77 5.66 6.41
N LEU A 211 -6.75 6.27 5.80
CA LEU A 211 -6.55 7.73 5.87
C LEU A 211 -7.69 8.48 5.18
N ALA A 212 -8.13 8.00 4.02
CA ALA A 212 -9.23 8.60 3.27
C ALA A 212 -10.55 8.55 4.06
N SER A 213 -10.86 7.41 4.70
CA SER A 213 -12.07 7.27 5.51
C SER A 213 -11.99 8.05 6.83
N LEU A 214 -10.80 8.17 7.45
CA LEU A 214 -10.61 9.01 8.64
C LEU A 214 -10.81 10.50 8.37
N GLU A 215 -10.45 10.97 7.18
CA GLU A 215 -10.63 12.36 6.79
C GLU A 215 -12.08 12.63 6.35
N ALA A 216 -12.69 11.70 5.60
CA ALA A 216 -14.01 11.88 5.03
C ALA A 216 -15.16 11.67 6.03
N LEU A 217 -14.97 10.81 7.04
CA LEU A 217 -16.06 10.39 7.94
C LEU A 217 -15.73 10.67 9.42
N PRO A 218 -16.73 11.11 10.20
CA PRO A 218 -16.58 11.22 11.65
C PRO A 218 -16.26 9.88 12.31
N ALA A 219 -15.48 9.90 13.40
CA ALA A 219 -15.02 8.69 14.09
C ALA A 219 -16.14 7.71 14.53
N HIS A 220 -17.36 8.20 14.79
CA HIS A 220 -18.49 7.39 15.22
C HIS A 220 -19.17 6.60 14.09
N ARG A 221 -18.96 6.96 12.81
CA ARG A 221 -19.54 6.26 11.64
C ARG A 221 -18.84 4.93 11.33
N GLY A 222 -17.72 4.64 11.99
CA GLY A 222 -16.86 3.51 11.67
C GLY A 222 -16.03 3.76 10.40
N ARG A 223 -15.09 2.86 10.11
CA ARG A 223 -14.12 3.00 9.01
C ARG A 223 -14.45 2.18 7.76
N LYS A 224 -15.46 1.32 7.86
CA LYS A 224 -15.81 0.37 6.80
C LYS A 224 -17.09 0.80 6.13
N ILE A 225 -16.99 1.15 4.85
CA ILE A 225 -18.11 1.61 4.03
C ILE A 225 -18.66 0.42 3.25
N ARG A 226 -19.93 0.08 3.48
CA ARG A 226 -20.59 -1.13 2.94
C ARG A 226 -21.83 -0.86 2.10
N ASP A 227 -22.17 0.41 1.93
CA ASP A 227 -23.26 0.85 1.10
C ASP A 227 -22.88 2.14 0.37
N PHE A 228 -23.46 2.34 -0.81
CA PHE A 228 -23.19 3.51 -1.63
C PHE A 228 -23.71 4.82 -1.01
N GLY A 229 -24.70 4.75 -0.11
CA GLY A 229 -25.20 5.93 0.58
C GLY A 229 -24.14 6.57 1.47
N LEU A 230 -23.48 5.75 2.31
CA LEU A 230 -22.36 6.19 3.15
C LEU A 230 -21.13 6.54 2.30
N LEU A 231 -20.87 5.84 1.19
CA LEU A 231 -19.80 6.20 0.27
C LEU A 231 -20.04 7.60 -0.32
N ASP A 232 -21.25 7.88 -0.78
CA ASP A 232 -21.61 9.18 -1.35
C ASP A 232 -21.59 10.30 -0.31
N GLU A 233 -21.88 10.02 0.97
CA GLU A 233 -21.65 10.97 2.07
C GLU A 233 -20.16 11.28 2.21
N ALA A 234 -19.30 10.26 2.27
CA ALA A 234 -17.85 10.42 2.39
C ALA A 234 -17.25 11.18 1.19
N LEU A 235 -17.67 10.86 -0.04
CA LEU A 235 -17.22 11.55 -1.24
C LEU A 235 -17.55 13.04 -1.20
N ARG A 236 -18.78 13.41 -0.80
CA ARG A 236 -19.18 14.82 -0.67
C ARG A 236 -18.36 15.54 0.40
N ALA A 237 -18.03 14.88 1.50
CA ALA A 237 -17.25 15.46 2.59
C ALA A 237 -15.84 15.91 2.15
N ILE A 238 -15.23 15.21 1.19
CA ILE A 238 -13.93 15.57 0.58
C ILE A 238 -14.06 16.36 -0.73
N GLY A 239 -15.26 16.86 -1.05
CA GLY A 239 -15.51 17.70 -2.23
C GLY A 239 -15.56 16.92 -3.56
N SER A 240 -15.81 15.62 -3.53
CA SER A 240 -16.03 14.79 -4.71
C SER A 240 -17.51 14.65 -5.03
N ASP A 241 -17.84 14.57 -6.33
CA ASP A 241 -19.18 14.17 -6.76
C ASP A 241 -19.51 12.75 -6.27
N PRO A 242 -20.77 12.49 -5.89
CA PRO A 242 -21.24 11.18 -5.46
C PRO A 242 -21.35 10.21 -6.63
N THR A 243 -21.24 8.91 -6.36
CA THR A 243 -21.41 7.86 -7.38
C THR A 243 -22.82 7.83 -7.98
N GLY A 244 -23.84 8.27 -7.22
CA GLY A 244 -25.24 8.21 -7.62
C GLY A 244 -25.80 6.78 -7.66
N THR A 245 -25.04 5.81 -7.15
CA THR A 245 -25.44 4.40 -7.06
C THR A 245 -26.11 4.14 -5.71
N THR A 246 -26.94 3.10 -5.62
CA THR A 246 -27.60 2.71 -4.38
C THR A 246 -27.36 1.23 -4.08
N GLY A 247 -27.56 0.83 -2.83
CA GLY A 247 -27.39 -0.56 -2.39
C GLY A 247 -26.01 -0.86 -1.80
N ALA A 248 -25.72 -2.15 -1.67
CA ALA A 248 -24.50 -2.64 -1.03
C ALA A 248 -23.28 -2.46 -1.95
N VAL A 249 -22.13 -2.21 -1.33
CA VAL A 249 -20.81 -2.20 -1.97
C VAL A 249 -19.86 -3.01 -1.10
N ASP A 250 -18.94 -3.76 -1.72
CA ASP A 250 -17.91 -4.47 -0.96
C ASP A 250 -16.82 -3.50 -0.45
N ASP A 251 -16.20 -3.86 0.68
CA ASP A 251 -15.20 -3.02 1.37
C ASP A 251 -14.04 -2.61 0.41
N HIS A 252 -13.60 -3.48 -0.51
CA HIS A 252 -12.47 -3.20 -1.41
C HIS A 252 -12.83 -2.15 -2.48
N SER A 253 -14.02 -2.28 -3.07
CA SER A 253 -14.53 -1.32 -4.04
C SER A 253 -14.76 0.07 -3.42
N SER A 254 -15.35 0.13 -2.23
CA SER A 254 -15.60 1.41 -1.55
C SER A 254 -14.32 2.10 -1.09
N ASP A 255 -13.36 1.34 -0.56
CA ASP A 255 -12.03 1.85 -0.17
C ASP A 255 -11.27 2.40 -1.39
N ALA A 256 -11.28 1.70 -2.52
CA ALA A 256 -10.65 2.17 -3.75
C ALA A 256 -11.32 3.45 -4.28
N LEU A 257 -12.65 3.49 -4.38
CA LEU A 257 -13.40 4.66 -4.87
C LEU A 257 -13.15 5.90 -4.02
N LEU A 258 -13.28 5.78 -2.69
CA LEU A 258 -13.05 6.88 -1.78
C LEU A 258 -11.59 7.34 -1.84
N THR A 259 -10.64 6.41 -1.88
CA THR A 259 -9.21 6.75 -1.89
C THR A 259 -8.78 7.41 -3.20
N ALA A 260 -9.35 7.04 -4.35
CA ALA A 260 -9.09 7.71 -5.61
C ALA A 260 -9.55 9.19 -5.57
N ALA A 261 -10.73 9.44 -5.00
CA ALA A 261 -11.22 10.80 -4.77
C ALA A 261 -10.39 11.56 -3.72
N TRP A 262 -9.92 10.88 -2.67
CA TRP A 262 -9.04 11.48 -1.67
C TRP A 262 -7.68 11.86 -2.25
N LEU A 263 -7.07 11.01 -3.08
CA LEU A 263 -5.84 11.34 -3.80
C LEU A 263 -6.04 12.58 -4.70
N ARG A 264 -7.21 12.74 -5.33
CA ARG A 264 -7.58 13.96 -6.04
C ARG A 264 -7.66 15.18 -5.12
N HIS A 265 -8.24 15.00 -3.94
CA HIS A 265 -8.38 16.05 -2.92
C HIS A 265 -7.02 16.55 -2.41
N VAL A 266 -6.10 15.63 -2.11
CA VAL A 266 -4.85 15.95 -1.40
C VAL A 266 -3.59 15.93 -2.26
N GLY A 267 -3.66 15.46 -3.51
CA GLY A 267 -2.49 15.16 -4.34
C GLY A 267 -1.60 16.37 -4.67
N GLU A 268 -2.16 17.59 -4.61
CA GLU A 268 -1.45 18.85 -4.81
C GLU A 268 -0.97 19.49 -3.49
N ASP A 269 -1.28 18.90 -2.33
CA ASP A 269 -0.80 19.41 -1.04
C ASP A 269 0.70 19.13 -0.88
N GLY A 270 1.51 20.18 -1.08
CA GLY A 270 2.96 20.13 -0.95
C GLY A 270 3.46 19.60 0.39
N ALA A 271 2.70 19.76 1.48
CA ALA A 271 3.11 19.27 2.79
C ALA A 271 3.15 17.73 2.85
N LEU A 272 2.31 17.03 2.07
CA LEU A 272 2.29 15.57 2.01
C LEU A 272 3.44 14.99 1.20
N TRP A 273 4.05 15.80 0.33
CA TRP A 273 5.25 15.42 -0.44
C TRP A 273 6.56 15.68 0.31
N THR A 274 6.53 16.46 1.40
CA THR A 274 7.69 16.73 2.27
C THR A 274 7.35 16.57 3.76
N PRO A 275 6.88 15.40 4.20
CA PRO A 275 6.49 15.19 5.60
C PRO A 275 7.74 15.22 6.50
N ARG A 276 7.60 15.78 7.70
CA ARG A 276 8.71 16.04 8.64
C ARG A 276 9.51 14.78 8.99
N GLY A 277 8.84 13.62 9.06
CA GLY A 277 9.48 12.34 9.38
C GLY A 277 10.27 11.71 8.22
N LEU A 278 10.04 12.12 6.98
CA LEU A 278 10.65 11.50 5.80
C LEU A 278 12.04 12.08 5.52
N THR A 279 13.06 11.43 6.08
CA THR A 279 14.47 11.73 5.76
C THR A 279 14.93 10.98 4.51
N LYS A 280 16.06 11.40 3.91
CA LYS A 280 16.71 10.66 2.80
C LYS A 280 17.03 9.20 3.16
N ARG A 281 17.35 8.92 4.43
CA ARG A 281 17.61 7.55 4.90
C ARG A 281 16.33 6.73 4.88
N ILE A 282 15.25 7.26 5.46
CA ILE A 282 13.94 6.61 5.53
C ILE A 282 13.39 6.37 4.12
N ALA A 283 13.49 7.35 3.22
CA ALA A 283 13.09 7.20 1.83
C ALA A 283 13.77 6.00 1.14
N ARG A 284 15.07 5.78 1.43
CA ARG A 284 15.86 4.67 0.87
C ARG A 284 15.64 3.33 1.55
N THR A 285 15.23 3.29 2.81
CA THR A 285 15.12 2.04 3.58
C THR A 285 13.66 1.62 3.80
N GLU A 286 12.83 2.48 4.37
CA GLU A 286 11.46 2.14 4.78
C GLU A 286 10.40 2.61 3.78
N GLY A 287 10.72 3.62 2.96
CA GLY A 287 9.73 4.32 2.17
C GLY A 287 8.82 5.20 3.04
N TRP A 288 7.65 5.55 2.53
CA TRP A 288 6.66 6.36 3.25
C TRP A 288 5.26 6.09 2.75
N THR A 289 4.27 6.17 3.64
CA THR A 289 2.86 6.17 3.28
C THR A 289 2.43 7.60 2.98
N PHE A 290 2.01 7.85 1.74
CA PHE A 290 1.50 9.16 1.36
C PHE A 290 0.27 9.53 2.21
N GLY A 291 0.26 10.76 2.74
CA GLY A 291 -0.74 11.22 3.70
C GLY A 291 -0.37 11.07 5.19
N ALA A 292 0.65 10.27 5.53
CA ALA A 292 1.10 10.16 6.92
C ALA A 292 1.89 11.41 7.35
N ARG A 293 1.41 12.13 8.39
CA ARG A 293 1.97 13.38 8.90
C ARG A 293 1.90 13.53 10.42
#